data_AF-A0A258B3Z6-F1
#
_entry.id   AF-A0A258B3Z6-F1
#
_cell.length_a   1.000
_cell.length_b   1.000
_cell.length_c   1.000
_cell.angle_alpha   90.00
_cell.angle_beta   90.00
_cell.angle_gamma   90.00
#
_symmetry.space_group_name_H-M   'P 1'
#
loop_
_entity.id
_entity.type
_entity.pdbx_description
1 polymer ?
#
loop_
_entity_poly.entity_id
_entity_poly.type
_entity_poly.pdbx_seq_one_letter_code
_entity_poly.pdbx_strand_id
1 'polypeptide(L)'
;MPLRCSELRPTTVSSTLDAQGHAGKTSWTLSNAPADTHTAQIVAMACARYFIERSFQDAKSSLGLADYQTCGWLAWHHHMALVMLAMKFQLHERMLHAQAHPLLSTADIVELLRHHLLAAAVTPESVMAQLQHRHRKRQNSIDSAGRNQRPPDDLPK
;
A
#
# COMPACT_ATOMS: atom_id res chain seq x y z
N MET A 1 10.58 -20.70 21.75
CA MET A 1 10.58 -20.53 23.22
C MET A 1 9.80 -19.28 23.56
N PRO A 2 8.73 -19.35 24.38
CA PRO A 2 8.06 -18.15 24.86
C PRO A 2 8.92 -17.49 25.96
N LEU A 3 9.22 -16.22 25.79
CA LEU A 3 9.97 -15.42 26.75
C LEU A 3 9.07 -15.11 27.96
N ARG A 4 9.59 -15.27 29.18
CA ARG A 4 8.85 -14.96 30.40
C ARG A 4 8.79 -13.44 30.59
N CYS A 5 7.63 -12.94 31.03
CA CYS A 5 7.39 -11.52 31.31
C CYS A 5 8.41 -10.92 32.31
N SER A 6 9.09 -11.75 33.11
CA SER A 6 10.13 -11.35 34.06
C SER A 6 11.49 -10.99 33.44
N GLU A 7 11.74 -11.32 32.17
CA GLU A 7 13.00 -11.00 31.47
C GLU A 7 12.95 -9.69 30.68
N LEU A 8 11.77 -9.05 30.60
CA LEU A 8 11.59 -7.74 29.99
C LEU A 8 12.12 -6.67 30.95
N ARG A 9 13.25 -6.03 30.62
CA ARG A 9 13.87 -4.90 31.35
C ARG A 9 13.65 -3.56 30.63
N PRO A 10 13.83 -2.43 31.33
CA PRO A 10 12.79 -1.42 31.45
C PRO A 10 12.60 -0.60 30.18
N THR A 11 11.33 -0.50 29.83
CA THR A 11 10.62 0.70 29.39
C THR A 11 11.50 1.92 29.13
N THR A 12 11.87 2.15 27.86
CA THR A 12 12.49 3.42 27.49
C THR A 12 11.39 4.49 27.46
N VAL A 13 11.61 5.56 28.22
CA VAL A 13 10.70 6.71 28.30
C VAL A 13 11.16 7.74 27.28
N SER A 14 10.30 8.04 26.31
CA SER A 14 10.46 9.20 25.44
C SER A 14 9.39 10.22 25.82
N SER A 15 9.80 11.41 26.26
CA SER A 15 8.92 12.56 26.42
C SER A 15 9.05 13.48 25.21
N THR A 16 7.93 13.88 24.63
CA THR A 16 7.91 14.98 23.67
C THR A 16 7.90 16.30 24.44
N LEU A 17 8.80 17.22 24.12
CA LEU A 17 8.76 18.60 24.63
C LEU A 17 7.85 19.42 23.71
N ASP A 18 6.99 20.28 24.28
CA ASP A 18 6.25 21.25 23.49
C ASP A 18 7.14 22.42 23.05
N ALA A 19 6.63 23.31 22.20
CA ALA A 19 7.37 24.48 21.71
C ALA A 19 7.72 25.49 22.82
N GLN A 20 7.19 25.32 24.04
CA GLN A 20 7.40 26.18 25.21
C GLN A 20 8.28 25.50 26.28
N GLY A 21 8.77 24.29 26.03
CA GLY A 21 9.66 23.53 26.92
C GLY A 21 8.94 22.78 28.06
N HIS A 22 7.61 22.73 28.08
CA HIS A 22 6.89 21.89 29.04
C HIS A 22 6.97 20.42 28.64
N ALA A 23 6.99 19.56 29.68
CA ALA A 23 6.91 18.11 29.51
C ALA A 23 5.56 17.75 28.88
N GLY A 24 5.58 17.44 27.58
CA GLY A 24 4.42 16.95 26.86
C GLY A 24 4.13 15.48 27.17
N LYS A 25 3.51 14.78 26.22
CA LYS A 25 3.06 13.40 26.42
C LYS A 25 4.25 12.45 26.63
N THR A 26 4.28 11.78 27.78
CA THR A 26 5.24 10.70 28.07
C THR A 26 4.78 9.39 27.44
N SER A 27 5.61 8.81 26.57
CA SER A 27 5.37 7.49 25.97
C SER A 27 6.38 6.46 26.51
N TRP A 28 5.87 5.29 26.82
CA TRP A 28 6.61 4.17 27.40
C TRP A 28 6.70 3.06 26.35
N THR A 29 7.91 2.66 25.95
CA THR A 29 8.11 1.57 24.98
C THR A 29 8.78 0.38 25.64
N LEU A 30 8.14 -0.78 25.58
CA LEU A 30 8.68 -2.05 26.06
C LEU A 30 9.43 -2.76 24.92
N SER A 31 10.65 -3.24 25.20
CA SER A 31 11.48 -3.95 24.23
C SER A 31 11.96 -5.27 24.81
N ASN A 32 12.11 -6.27 23.93
CA ASN A 32 12.73 -7.56 24.23
C ASN A 32 14.20 -7.63 23.73
N ALA A 33 14.82 -6.47 23.50
CA ALA A 33 16.21 -6.43 23.08
C ALA A 33 17.15 -6.96 24.20
N PRO A 34 18.29 -7.60 23.86
CA PRO A 34 19.29 -8.02 24.84
C PRO A 34 19.73 -6.86 25.74
N ALA A 35 20.12 -7.17 26.98
CA ALA A 35 20.49 -6.16 27.98
C ALA A 35 21.68 -5.27 27.57
N ASP A 36 22.51 -5.73 26.64
CA ASP A 36 23.67 -4.98 26.09
C ASP A 36 23.28 -4.04 24.92
N THR A 37 21.99 -3.95 24.58
CA THR A 37 21.54 -3.10 23.48
C THR A 37 21.54 -1.64 23.90
N HIS A 38 22.23 -0.80 23.14
CA HIS A 38 22.32 0.63 23.44
C HIS A 38 20.95 1.31 23.38
N THR A 39 20.62 2.13 24.39
CA THR A 39 19.32 2.81 24.52
C THR A 39 18.94 3.60 23.27
N ALA A 40 19.90 4.26 22.60
CA ALA A 40 19.60 5.00 21.37
C ALA A 40 19.12 4.09 20.21
N GLN A 41 19.55 2.83 20.16
CA GLN A 41 19.06 1.87 19.17
C GLN A 41 17.61 1.49 19.46
N ILE A 42 17.27 1.28 20.75
CA ILE A 42 15.90 0.98 21.18
C ILE A 42 14.97 2.15 20.85
N VAL A 43 15.40 3.39 21.10
CA VAL A 43 14.66 4.60 20.73
C VAL A 43 14.50 4.70 19.22
N ALA A 44 15.56 4.47 18.43
CA ALA A 44 15.49 4.50 16.98
C ALA A 44 14.48 3.47 16.43
N MET A 45 14.46 2.25 16.96
CA MET A 45 13.48 1.21 16.62
C MET A 45 12.05 1.65 16.97
N ALA A 46 11.86 2.25 18.15
CA ALA A 46 10.55 2.75 18.57
C ALA A 46 10.05 3.88 17.65
N CYS A 47 10.95 4.79 17.25
CA CYS A 47 10.65 5.86 16.31
C CYS A 47 10.39 5.35 14.89
N ALA A 48 11.03 4.24 14.47
CA ALA A 48 10.85 3.66 13.14
C ALA A 48 9.39 3.29 12.83
N ARG A 49 8.59 2.96 13.85
CA ARG A 49 7.15 2.68 13.73
C ARG A 49 6.39 3.79 12.99
N TYR A 50 6.74 5.06 13.25
CA TYR A 50 6.10 6.19 12.59
C TYR A 50 6.25 6.13 11.07
N PHE A 51 7.44 5.80 10.56
CA PHE A 51 7.68 5.73 9.12
C PHE A 51 6.91 4.59 8.47
N ILE A 52 6.75 3.46 9.17
CA ILE A 52 5.93 2.33 8.71
C ILE A 52 4.46 2.76 8.60
N GLU A 53 3.91 3.36 9.66
CA GLU A 53 2.53 3.85 9.67
C GLU A 53 2.28 4.90 8.58
N ARG A 54 3.23 5.82 8.39
CA ARG A 54 3.14 6.83 7.34
C ARG A 54 3.16 6.20 5.95
N SER A 55 4.01 5.21 5.71
CA SER A 55 4.06 4.48 4.44
C SER A 55 2.73 3.78 4.13
N PHE A 56 2.09 3.17 5.13
CA PHE A 56 0.76 2.57 4.95
C PHE A 56 -0.34 3.61 4.75
N GLN A 57 -0.25 4.77 5.41
CA GLN A 57 -1.20 5.86 5.19
C GLN A 57 -1.14 6.36 3.75
N ASP A 58 0.07 6.54 3.22
CA ASP A 58 0.32 6.92 1.83
C ASP A 58 -0.18 5.86 0.85
N ALA A 59 0.04 4.57 1.14
CA ALA A 59 -0.46 3.48 0.32
C ALA A 59 -2.01 3.43 0.27
N LYS A 60 -2.67 3.70 1.39
CA LYS A 60 -4.14 3.80 1.44
C LYS A 60 -4.68 4.97 0.64
N SER A 61 -4.05 6.15 0.77
CA SER A 61 -4.55 7.38 0.15
C SER A 61 -4.25 7.46 -1.35
N SER A 62 -3.07 7.00 -1.77
CA SER A 62 -2.52 7.31 -3.11
C SER A 62 -2.34 6.09 -4.00
N LEU A 63 -2.19 4.89 -3.43
CA LEU A 63 -1.90 3.65 -4.18
C LEU A 63 -3.08 2.67 -4.25
N GLY A 64 -4.23 3.03 -3.69
CA GLY A 64 -5.43 2.20 -3.74
C GLY A 64 -5.37 0.96 -2.84
N LEU A 65 -4.58 0.98 -1.75
CA LEU A 65 -4.60 -0.10 -0.77
C LEU A 65 -5.99 -0.31 -0.15
N ALA A 66 -6.79 0.76 -0.06
CA ALA A 66 -8.18 0.73 0.44
C ALA A 66 -9.23 0.52 -0.66
N ASP A 67 -8.85 0.57 -1.94
CA ASP A 67 -9.78 0.64 -3.09
C ASP A 67 -10.06 -0.73 -3.76
N TYR A 68 -9.89 -1.83 -3.04
CA TYR A 68 -10.15 -3.16 -3.58
C TYR A 68 -11.64 -3.52 -3.45
N GLN A 69 -12.25 -3.99 -4.54
CA GLN A 69 -13.69 -4.33 -4.59
C GLN A 69 -13.95 -5.84 -4.66
N THR A 70 -12.90 -6.67 -4.68
CA THR A 70 -13.02 -8.11 -4.87
C THR A 70 -12.97 -8.88 -3.54
N CYS A 71 -13.92 -9.79 -3.33
CA CYS A 71 -13.95 -10.67 -2.15
C CYS A 71 -13.18 -12.00 -2.33
N GLY A 72 -12.52 -12.22 -3.47
CA GLY A 72 -11.78 -13.45 -3.73
C GLY A 72 -10.38 -13.41 -3.13
N TRP A 73 -9.94 -14.49 -2.45
CA TRP A 73 -8.61 -14.60 -1.85
C TRP A 73 -7.47 -14.33 -2.84
N LEU A 74 -7.53 -14.96 -4.02
CA LEU A 74 -6.52 -14.81 -5.06
C LEU A 74 -6.46 -13.38 -5.61
N ALA A 75 -7.63 -12.78 -5.85
CA ALA A 75 -7.74 -11.40 -6.34
C ALA A 75 -7.17 -10.42 -5.31
N TRP A 76 -7.48 -10.60 -4.02
CA TRP A 76 -6.89 -9.82 -2.94
C TRP A 76 -5.37 -9.95 -2.89
N HIS A 77 -4.84 -11.17 -3.03
CA HIS A 77 -3.38 -11.41 -3.00
C HIS A 77 -2.65 -10.71 -4.15
N HIS A 78 -3.20 -10.77 -5.36
CA HIS A 78 -2.66 -10.04 -6.50
C HIS A 78 -2.73 -8.52 -6.29
N HIS A 79 -3.83 -8.00 -5.72
CA HIS A 79 -3.95 -6.58 -5.39
C HIS A 79 -2.88 -6.15 -4.40
N MET A 80 -2.69 -6.89 -3.30
CA MET A 80 -1.64 -6.59 -2.31
C MET A 80 -0.24 -6.60 -2.94
N ALA A 81 0.06 -7.56 -3.82
CA ALA A 81 1.35 -7.62 -4.52
C ALA A 81 1.59 -6.39 -5.42
N LEU A 82 0.56 -5.95 -6.16
CA LEU A 82 0.65 -4.75 -6.99
C LEU A 82 0.83 -3.48 -6.15
N VAL A 83 0.13 -3.36 -5.02
CA VAL A 83 0.31 -2.23 -4.10
C VAL A 83 1.72 -2.22 -3.49
N MET A 84 2.26 -3.38 -3.10
CA MET A 84 3.64 -3.47 -2.61
C MET A 84 4.67 -3.07 -3.67
N LEU A 85 4.46 -3.48 -4.93
CA LEU A 85 5.30 -3.06 -6.03
C LEU A 85 5.25 -1.53 -6.24
N ALA A 86 4.06 -0.94 -6.18
CA ALA A 86 3.88 0.51 -6.32
C ALA A 86 4.54 1.28 -5.17
N MET A 87 4.42 0.81 -3.91
CA MET A 87 5.13 1.40 -2.77
C MET A 87 6.65 1.37 -2.96
N LYS A 88 7.20 0.24 -3.44
CA LYS A 88 8.64 0.12 -3.74
C LYS A 88 9.06 1.10 -4.84
N PHE A 89 8.27 1.22 -5.89
CA PHE A 89 8.56 2.17 -6.99
C PHE A 89 8.61 3.61 -6.44
N GLN A 90 7.61 4.03 -5.68
CA GLN A 90 7.58 5.38 -5.12
C GLN A 90 8.75 5.67 -4.19
N LEU A 91 9.09 4.71 -3.31
CA LEU A 91 10.25 4.85 -2.45
C LEU A 91 11.54 5.01 -3.27
N HIS A 92 11.69 4.22 -4.33
CA HIS A 92 12.84 4.31 -5.23
C HIS A 92 12.95 5.68 -5.90
N GLU A 93 11.86 6.19 -6.48
CA GLU A 93 11.82 7.52 -7.11
C GLU A 93 12.15 8.64 -6.12
N ARG A 94 11.61 8.57 -4.90
CA ARG A 94 11.92 9.53 -3.83
C ARG A 94 13.39 9.52 -3.45
N MET A 95 14.01 8.34 -3.40
CA MET A 95 15.43 8.21 -3.09
C MET A 95 16.30 8.75 -4.23
N LEU A 96 15.93 8.46 -5.48
CA LEU A 96 16.65 8.94 -6.65
C LEU A 96 16.64 10.47 -6.74
N HIS A 97 15.50 11.09 -6.44
CA HIS A 97 15.30 12.53 -6.52
C HIS A 97 15.47 13.28 -5.19
N ALA A 98 15.96 12.62 -4.14
CA ALA A 98 16.05 13.20 -2.80
C ALA A 98 16.84 14.51 -2.73
N GLN A 99 17.88 14.66 -3.55
CA GLN A 99 18.70 15.89 -3.60
C GLN A 99 18.04 17.00 -4.41
N ALA A 100 17.41 16.67 -5.54
CA ALA A 100 16.81 17.65 -6.44
C ALA A 100 15.44 18.15 -5.94
N HIS A 101 14.66 17.24 -5.34
CA HIS A 101 13.28 17.48 -4.91
C HIS A 101 13.04 16.86 -3.53
N PRO A 102 13.57 17.47 -2.45
CA PRO A 102 13.48 16.90 -1.10
C PRO A 102 12.05 16.82 -0.55
N LEU A 103 11.13 17.65 -1.07
CA LEU A 103 9.72 17.69 -0.67
C LEU A 103 8.79 16.89 -1.59
N LEU A 104 9.33 16.14 -2.55
CA LEU A 104 8.53 15.34 -3.49
C LEU A 104 7.61 14.41 -2.70
N SER A 105 6.30 14.56 -2.85
CA SER A 105 5.33 13.73 -2.13
C SER A 105 4.94 12.50 -2.93
N THR A 106 4.38 11.52 -2.21
CA THR A 106 3.80 10.31 -2.81
C THR A 106 2.70 10.66 -3.83
N ALA A 107 1.87 11.65 -3.52
CA ALA A 107 0.79 12.11 -4.38
C ALA A 107 1.30 12.76 -5.67
N ASP A 108 2.38 13.55 -5.59
CA ASP A 108 2.98 14.20 -6.75
C ASP A 108 3.49 13.17 -7.77
N ILE A 109 4.15 12.10 -7.29
CA ILE A 109 4.62 11.01 -8.14
C ILE A 109 3.43 10.31 -8.83
N VAL A 110 2.33 10.06 -8.11
CA VAL A 110 1.13 9.47 -8.71
C VAL A 110 0.54 10.39 -9.77
N GLU A 111 0.48 11.70 -9.51
CA GLU A 111 -0.07 12.66 -10.46
C GLU A 111 0.80 12.78 -11.73
N LEU A 112 2.12 12.79 -11.57
CA LEU A 112 3.07 12.72 -12.68
C LEU A 112 2.87 11.46 -13.51
N LEU A 113 2.79 10.29 -12.86
CA LEU A 113 2.54 9.03 -13.54
C LEU A 113 1.19 9.04 -14.27
N ARG A 114 0.13 9.56 -13.65
CA ARG A 114 -1.18 9.69 -14.27
C ARG A 114 -1.08 10.50 -15.56
N HIS A 115 -0.39 11.64 -15.52
CA HIS A 115 -0.22 12.47 -16.70
C HIS A 115 0.58 11.76 -17.80
N HIS A 116 1.75 11.20 -17.47
CA HIS A 116 2.65 10.60 -18.45
C HIS A 116 2.15 9.27 -19.01
N LEU A 117 1.59 8.39 -18.18
CA LEU A 117 1.08 7.09 -18.61
C LEU A 117 -0.19 7.24 -19.46
N LEU A 118 -1.09 8.16 -19.10
CA LEU A 118 -2.28 8.41 -19.92
C LEU A 118 -1.92 9.09 -21.24
N ALA A 119 -1.01 10.06 -21.24
CA ALA A 119 -0.56 10.72 -22.46
C ALA A 119 0.11 9.75 -23.43
N ALA A 120 0.94 8.83 -22.94
CA ALA A 120 1.57 7.81 -23.76
C ALA A 120 0.60 6.74 -24.29
N ALA A 121 -0.51 6.51 -23.58
CA ALA A 121 -1.45 5.43 -23.90
C ALA A 121 -2.64 5.84 -24.77
N VAL A 122 -2.94 7.14 -24.89
CA VAL A 122 -4.17 7.62 -25.55
C VAL A 122 -3.89 8.04 -26.99
N THR A 123 -4.08 7.09 -27.91
CA THR A 123 -4.26 7.34 -29.34
C THR A 123 -5.69 6.93 -29.73
N PRO A 124 -6.31 7.51 -30.78
CA PRO A 124 -7.64 7.10 -31.23
C PRO A 124 -7.72 5.58 -31.50
N GLU A 125 -6.64 5.02 -32.04
CA GLU A 125 -6.51 3.60 -32.34
C GLU A 125 -6.44 2.73 -31.08
N SER A 126 -5.63 3.12 -30.07
CA SER A 126 -5.55 2.39 -28.80
C SER A 126 -6.88 2.42 -28.05
N VAL A 127 -7.60 3.55 -28.10
CA VAL A 127 -8.93 3.71 -27.50
C VAL A 127 -9.92 2.78 -28.18
N MET A 128 -9.92 2.71 -29.52
CA MET A 128 -10.80 1.82 -30.27
C MET A 128 -10.49 0.34 -29.99
N ALA A 129 -9.21 -0.03 -29.94
CA ALA A 129 -8.78 -1.39 -29.61
C ALA A 129 -9.24 -1.80 -28.19
N GLN A 130 -9.08 -0.91 -27.20
CA GLN A 130 -9.56 -1.13 -25.84
C GLN A 130 -11.09 -1.25 -25.77
N LEU A 131 -11.81 -0.42 -26.53
CA LEU A 131 -13.27 -0.49 -26.63
C LEU A 131 -13.71 -1.86 -27.15
N GLN A 132 -13.16 -2.29 -28.28
CA GLN A 132 -13.47 -3.58 -28.90
C GLN A 132 -13.14 -4.76 -27.97
N HIS A 133 -12.03 -4.71 -27.25
CA HIS A 133 -11.67 -5.73 -26.25
C HIS A 133 -12.71 -5.82 -25.13
N ARG A 134 -13.15 -4.68 -24.57
CA ARG A 134 -14.19 -4.63 -23.53
C ARG A 134 -15.54 -5.14 -24.06
N HIS A 135 -15.90 -4.80 -25.30
CA HIS A 135 -17.12 -5.28 -25.95
C HIS A 135 -17.12 -6.81 -26.05
N ARG A 136 -16.00 -7.39 -26.48
CA ARG A 136 -15.83 -8.85 -26.57
C ARG A 136 -15.98 -9.54 -25.22
N LYS A 137 -15.37 -8.99 -24.16
CA LYS A 137 -15.52 -9.53 -22.80
C LYS A 137 -16.96 -9.46 -22.29
N ARG A 138 -17.67 -8.35 -22.55
CA ARG A 138 -19.09 -8.23 -22.21
C ARG A 138 -19.94 -9.24 -22.95
N GLN A 139 -19.72 -9.42 -24.26
CA GLN A 139 -20.45 -10.39 -25.07
C GLN A 139 -20.22 -11.82 -24.53
N ASN A 140 -18.97 -12.20 -24.28
CA ASN A 140 -18.66 -13.51 -23.70
C ASN A 140 -19.35 -13.75 -22.34
N SER A 141 -19.46 -12.70 -21.51
CA SER A 141 -20.17 -12.76 -20.23
C SER A 141 -21.68 -12.94 -20.42
N ILE A 142 -22.29 -12.22 -21.37
CA ILE A 142 -23.71 -12.35 -21.72
C ILE A 142 -23.98 -13.76 -22.24
N ASP A 143 -23.17 -14.25 -23.19
CA ASP A 143 -23.32 -15.58 -23.77
C ASP A 143 -23.16 -16.67 -22.71
N SER A 144 -22.23 -16.49 -21.77
CA SER A 144 -22.04 -17.42 -20.65
C SER A 144 -23.22 -17.43 -19.68
N ALA A 145 -23.77 -16.26 -19.33
CA ALA A 145 -24.95 -16.17 -18.50
C ALA A 145 -26.16 -16.79 -19.20
N GLY A 146 -26.34 -16.54 -20.50
CA GLY A 146 -27.40 -17.14 -21.32
C GLY A 146 -27.30 -18.67 -21.41
N ARG A 147 -26.08 -19.23 -21.53
CA ARG A 147 -25.85 -20.69 -21.45
C ARG A 147 -26.27 -21.27 -20.09
N ASN A 148 -26.02 -20.56 -18.99
CA ASN A 148 -26.34 -21.05 -17.65
C ASN A 148 -27.81 -20.88 -17.26
N GLN A 149 -28.57 -20.04 -18.00
CA GLN A 149 -29.99 -19.77 -17.76
C GLN A 149 -30.94 -20.53 -18.69
N ARG A 150 -30.44 -21.31 -19.66
CA ARG A 150 -31.29 -22.15 -20.52
C ARG A 150 -31.96 -23.27 -19.72
N PRO A 151 -33.29 -23.44 -19.81
CA PRO A 151 -33.97 -24.61 -19.26
C PRO A 151 -33.47 -25.91 -19.91
N PRO A 152 -33.48 -27.04 -19.21
CA PRO A 152 -32.97 -28.32 -19.72
C PRO A 152 -33.75 -28.90 -20.93
N ASP A 153 -34.87 -28.28 -21.33
CA ASP A 153 -35.76 -28.76 -22.40
C ASP A 153 -35.29 -28.34 -23.82
N ASP A 154 -34.32 -27.42 -23.93
CA ASP A 154 -33.84 -26.83 -25.20
C ASP A 154 -32.53 -27.45 -25.74
N LEU A 155 -32.08 -28.60 -25.21
CA LEU A 155 -30.89 -29.29 -25.73
C LEU A 155 -31.27 -30.24 -26.89
N PRO A 156 -30.65 -30.14 -28.08
CA PRO A 156 -30.89 -31.09 -29.15
C PRO A 156 -30.45 -32.50 -28.72
N LYS A 157 -31.32 -33.48 -28.93
CA LYS A 157 -31.06 -34.91 -28.68
C LYS A 157 -29.91 -35.45 -29.53
#